data_AF-A0AAQ4DVV9-F1
#
_entry.id   AF-A0AAQ4DVV9-F1
#
_cell.length_a   1.000
_cell.length_b   1.000
_cell.length_c   1.000
_cell.angle_alpha   90.00
_cell.angle_beta   90.00
_cell.angle_gamma   90.00
#
_symmetry.space_group_name_H-M   'P 1'
#
loop_
_entity.id
_entity.type
_entity.pdbx_description
1 polymer ?
#
loop_
_entity_poly.entity_id
_entity_poly.type
_entity_poly.pdbx_seq_one_letter_code
_entity_poly.pdbx_strand_id
1 'polypeptide(L)'
;MERKGRRLRWTCSRFHRRRSRRKSLCEFREILRDNYSTFQSVFNSNWYIGFNRSGQPIRGGRKVRERKWASYMFLKRELQKQRPDPFGKVPSVEWYKHLNATDSS
;
A
#
# COMPACT_ATOMS: atom_id res chain seq x y z
N MET A 1 26.77 -14.13 1.57
CA MET A 1 25.45 -14.82 1.56
C MET A 1 24.39 -13.87 1.01
N GLU A 2 24.10 -13.96 -0.28
CA GLU A 2 23.14 -13.08 -0.97
C GLU A 2 21.73 -13.69 -0.88
N ARG A 3 20.85 -13.09 -0.08
CA ARG A 3 19.47 -13.57 0.08
C ARG A 3 18.65 -13.19 -1.17
N LYS A 4 18.29 -14.19 -1.97
CA LYS A 4 17.45 -14.05 -3.17
C LYS A 4 16.16 -13.27 -2.82
N GLY A 5 16.00 -12.10 -3.45
CA GLY A 5 14.88 -11.18 -3.22
C GLY A 5 13.53 -11.84 -3.54
N ARG A 6 12.58 -11.73 -2.60
CA ARG A 6 11.23 -12.28 -2.77
C ARG A 6 10.45 -11.43 -3.78
N ARG A 7 9.84 -12.08 -4.77
CA ARG A 7 8.98 -11.45 -5.78
C ARG A 7 7.60 -11.23 -5.17
N LEU A 8 7.32 -10.00 -4.73
CA LEU A 8 6.04 -9.66 -4.13
C LEU A 8 5.06 -9.24 -5.21
N ARG A 9 3.95 -9.99 -5.35
CA ARG A 9 2.84 -9.66 -6.25
C ARG A 9 1.81 -8.86 -5.46
N TRP A 10 1.71 -7.56 -5.76
CA TRP A 10 0.71 -6.68 -5.14
C TRP A 10 -0.55 -6.64 -5.99
N THR A 11 -1.72 -6.78 -5.37
CA THR A 11 -3.00 -6.50 -6.04
C THR A 11 -3.16 -4.98 -6.17
N CYS A 12 -3.24 -4.51 -7.40
CA CYS A 12 -3.21 -3.09 -7.74
C CYS A 12 -4.53 -2.42 -7.37
N SER A 13 -4.66 -1.97 -6.12
CA SER A 13 -5.88 -1.30 -5.63
C SER A 13 -5.77 0.23 -5.54
N ARG A 14 -4.58 0.83 -5.74
CA ARG A 14 -4.45 2.31 -5.71
C ARG A 14 -3.47 2.99 -6.68
N PHE A 15 -2.61 2.28 -7.42
CA PHE A 15 -1.64 2.90 -8.36
C PHE A 15 -2.06 2.84 -9.85
N HIS A 16 -2.84 1.84 -10.25
CA HIS A 16 -3.59 1.80 -11.50
C HIS A 16 -4.64 0.70 -11.37
N ARG A 17 -5.91 1.06 -11.14
CA ARG A 17 -7.03 0.10 -11.12
C ARG A 17 -7.41 -0.28 -12.56
N ARG A 18 -6.47 -0.82 -13.33
CA ARG A 18 -6.71 -1.39 -14.66
C ARG A 18 -6.27 -2.84 -14.65
N ARG A 19 -7.14 -3.74 -15.13
CA ARG A 19 -6.77 -5.10 -15.56
C ARG A 19 -5.77 -4.97 -16.71
N SER A 20 -4.52 -4.68 -16.39
CA SER A 20 -3.46 -4.62 -17.38
C SER A 20 -3.13 -6.04 -17.81
N ARG A 21 -3.26 -6.34 -19.11
CA ARG A 21 -2.76 -7.59 -19.70
C ARG A 21 -1.24 -7.74 -19.57
N ARG A 22 -0.53 -6.63 -19.28
CA ARG A 22 0.92 -6.59 -19.06
C ARG A 22 1.24 -6.83 -17.58
N LYS A 23 1.40 -8.10 -17.21
CA LYS A 23 1.68 -8.55 -15.82
C LYS A 23 2.88 -7.85 -15.18
N SER A 24 3.90 -7.50 -15.97
CA SER A 24 5.13 -6.84 -15.51
C SER A 24 4.92 -5.43 -14.92
N LEU A 25 3.83 -4.72 -15.28
CA LEU A 25 3.56 -3.37 -14.75
C LEU A 25 3.17 -3.37 -13.27
N CYS A 26 2.71 -4.51 -12.74
CA CYS A 26 2.29 -4.66 -11.35
C CYS A 26 3.30 -5.46 -10.52
N GLU A 27 4.48 -5.74 -11.07
CA GLU A 27 5.52 -6.49 -10.40
C GLU A 27 6.65 -5.58 -9.95
N PHE A 28 7.07 -5.79 -8.71
CA PHE A 28 8.14 -5.04 -8.08
C PHE A 28 9.14 -5.99 -7.42
N ARG A 29 10.42 -5.67 -7.58
CA ARG A 29 11.52 -6.31 -6.87
C ARG A 29 11.69 -5.61 -5.53
N GLU A 30 11.60 -6.39 -4.45
CA GLU A 30 11.96 -5.93 -3.11
C GLU A 30 13.50 -5.92 -2.96
N ILE A 31 14.04 -4.80 -2.52
CA ILE A 31 15.46 -4.60 -2.21
C ILE A 31 15.56 -4.10 -0.78
N LEU A 32 16.25 -4.85 0.07
CA LEU A 32 16.51 -4.48 1.46
C LEU A 32 17.77 -3.61 1.54
N ARG A 33 17.67 -2.43 2.17
CA ARG A 33 18.78 -1.52 2.47
C ARG A 33 18.57 -0.90 3.83
N ASP A 34 19.59 -0.97 4.70
CA ASP A 34 19.60 -0.33 6.02
C ASP A 34 18.38 -0.67 6.89
N ASN A 35 17.90 -1.92 6.82
CA ASN A 35 16.67 -2.41 7.48
C ASN A 35 15.34 -1.90 6.91
N TYR A 36 15.38 -1.11 5.83
CA TYR A 36 14.20 -0.70 5.09
C TYR A 36 14.06 -1.49 3.80
N SER A 37 12.80 -1.76 3.44
CA SER A 37 12.45 -2.35 2.15
C SER A 37 12.20 -1.26 1.13
N THR A 38 12.74 -1.43 -0.07
CA THR A 38 12.49 -0.57 -1.23
C THR A 38 11.92 -1.41 -2.36
N PHE A 39 11.04 -0.84 -3.18
CA PHE A 39 10.33 -1.59 -4.23
C PHE A 39 10.61 -0.98 -5.61
N GLN A 40 11.40 -1.68 -6.41
CA GLN A 40 11.77 -1.29 -7.77
C GLN A 40 10.85 -1.94 -8.79
N SER A 41 10.38 -1.21 -9.80
CA SER A 41 9.54 -1.80 -10.85
C SER A 41 10.34 -2.80 -11.68
N VAL A 42 9.72 -3.95 -11.98
CA VAL A 42 10.27 -4.94 -12.92
C VAL A 42 10.17 -4.45 -14.37
N PHE A 43 9.16 -3.62 -14.68
CA PHE A 43 8.97 -3.06 -16.01
C PHE A 43 9.97 -1.94 -16.35
N ASN A 44 10.33 -1.11 -15.37
CA ASN A 44 11.31 -0.04 -15.55
C ASN A 44 12.22 0.06 -14.32
N SER A 45 13.48 -0.31 -14.48
CA SER A 45 14.47 -0.30 -13.39
C SER A 45 14.74 1.09 -12.80
N ASN A 46 14.37 2.17 -13.49
CA ASN A 46 14.50 3.52 -12.96
C ASN A 46 13.31 3.95 -12.08
N TRP A 47 12.28 3.11 -11.96
CA TRP A 47 11.06 3.43 -11.21
C TRP A 47 11.01 2.69 -9.88
N TYR A 48 10.62 3.44 -8.84
CA TYR A 48 10.47 2.95 -7.48
C TYR A 48 9.12 3.39 -6.94
N ILE A 49 8.53 2.57 -6.06
CA ILE A 49 7.40 3.00 -5.25
C ILE A 49 7.92 4.00 -4.22
N GLY A 50 7.31 5.17 -4.16
CA GLY A 50 7.67 6.19 -3.18
C GLY A 50 6.55 7.17 -2.95
N PHE A 51 6.54 7.76 -1.75
CA PHE A 51 5.58 8.78 -1.34
C PHE A 51 6.30 10.01 -0.81
N ASN A 52 5.78 11.20 -1.10
CA ASN A 52 6.27 12.42 -0.49
C ASN A 52 5.80 12.52 0.98
N ARG A 53 6.26 13.56 1.70
CA ARG A 53 5.86 13.80 3.10
C ARG A 53 4.36 14.00 3.28
N SER A 54 3.66 14.47 2.24
CA SER A 54 2.21 14.64 2.21
C SER A 54 1.45 13.35 1.86
N GLY A 55 2.14 12.21 1.73
CA GLY A 55 1.54 10.91 1.38
C GLY A 55 1.14 10.75 -0.09
N GLN A 56 1.50 11.71 -0.96
CA GLN A 56 1.21 11.62 -2.38
C GLN A 56 2.24 10.75 -3.10
N PRO A 57 1.83 9.97 -4.12
CA PRO A 57 2.73 9.12 -4.89
C PRO A 57 3.73 9.97 -5.68
N ILE A 58 4.99 9.55 -5.68
CA ILE A 58 6.04 10.19 -6.47
C ILE A 58 6.09 9.56 -7.86
N ARG A 59 6.09 10.40 -8.90
CA ARG A 59 6.25 9.94 -10.29
C ARG A 59 7.64 9.35 -10.51
N GLY A 60 7.70 8.23 -11.24
CA GLY A 60 8.97 7.57 -11.56
C GLY A 60 9.86 8.44 -12.46
N GLY A 61 11.12 8.62 -12.09
CA GLY A 61 12.11 9.38 -12.86
C GLY A 61 13.53 9.18 -12.33
N ARG A 62 14.53 9.19 -13.22
CA ARG A 62 15.93 8.84 -12.91
C ARG A 62 16.54 9.66 -11.76
N LYS A 63 16.27 10.97 -11.71
CA LYS A 63 16.94 11.91 -10.79
C LYS A 63 16.31 12.02 -9.39
N VAL A 64 15.15 11.40 -9.15
CA VAL A 64 14.37 11.65 -7.92
C VAL A 64 14.92 10.86 -6.73
N ARG A 65 15.56 9.72 -6.98
CA ARG A 65 16.02 8.79 -5.95
C ARG A 65 17.14 9.35 -5.06
N GLU A 66 18.16 9.96 -5.66
CA GLU A 66 19.36 10.41 -4.93
C GLU A 66 19.04 11.51 -3.92
N ARG A 67 18.11 12.41 -4.25
CA ARG A 67 17.77 13.55 -3.38
C ARG A 67 16.71 13.23 -2.32
N LYS A 68 15.95 12.14 -2.49
CA LYS A 68 14.76 11.84 -1.67
C LYS A 68 14.71 10.39 -1.22
N TRP A 69 15.84 9.82 -0.81
CA TRP A 69 15.95 8.41 -0.45
C TRP A 69 14.90 7.95 0.57
N ALA A 70 14.65 8.75 1.61
CA ALA A 70 13.65 8.46 2.64
C ALA A 70 12.22 8.25 2.10
N SER A 71 11.86 8.89 1.00
CA SER A 71 10.53 8.72 0.37
C SER A 71 10.31 7.35 -0.28
N TYR A 72 11.36 6.54 -0.40
CA TYR A 72 11.34 5.23 -1.03
C TYR A 72 11.58 4.08 -0.05
N MET A 73 11.72 4.40 1.24
CA MET A 73 12.05 3.46 2.31
C MET A 73 10.79 3.06 3.08
N PHE A 74 10.53 1.75 3.16
CA PHE A 74 9.34 1.20 3.79
C PHE A 74 9.70 0.21 4.89
N LEU A 75 8.96 0.28 5.99
CA LEU A 75 8.93 -0.76 7.01
C LEU A 75 7.66 -1.59 6.80
N LYS A 76 7.83 -2.90 6.61
CA LYS A 76 6.69 -3.83 6.54
C LYS A 76 6.17 -4.01 7.95
N ARG A 77 4.92 -3.61 8.17
CA ARG A 77 4.21 -3.84 9.43
C ARG A 77 3.30 -5.04 9.24
N GLU A 78 3.31 -5.94 10.20
CA GLU A 78 2.26 -6.95 10.29
C GLU A 78 0.94 -6.24 10.61
N LEU A 79 -0.13 -6.65 9.92
CA LEU A 79 -1.46 -6.27 10.32
C LEU A 79 -1.69 -6.85 11.71
N GLN A 80 -1.82 -5.99 12.71
CA GLN A 80 -2.32 -6.42 13.99
C GLN A 80 -3.72 -6.99 13.75
N LYS A 81 -3.88 -8.31 13.95
CA LYS A 81 -5.13 -9.06 13.75
C LYS A 81 -6.28 -8.56 14.65
N GLN A 82 -6.05 -7.58 15.51
CA GLN A 82 -7.00 -7.09 16.47
C GLN A 82 -6.99 -5.56 16.47
N ARG A 83 -7.71 -4.95 15.54
CA ARG A 83 -8.61 -3.90 15.99
C ARG A 83 -9.91 -4.64 16.33
N PRO A 84 -10.36 -4.67 17.60
CA PRO A 84 -11.71 -5.10 17.87
C PRO A 84 -12.60 -4.28 16.95
N ASP A 85 -13.43 -4.97 16.17
CA ASP A 85 -14.45 -4.29 15.38
C ASP A 85 -15.19 -3.37 16.37
N PRO A 86 -15.13 -2.02 16.19
CA PRO A 86 -15.81 -1.11 17.11
C PRO A 86 -17.32 -1.35 17.17
N PHE A 87 -17.85 -2.14 16.24
CA PHE A 87 -19.26 -2.51 16.13
C PHE A 87 -19.51 -4.01 16.35
N GLY A 88 -18.48 -4.83 16.62
CA GLY A 88 -18.62 -6.28 16.75
C GLY A 88 -19.40 -6.73 18.01
N LYS A 89 -19.70 -5.79 18.92
CA LYS A 89 -20.49 -6.03 20.14
C LYS A 89 -21.86 -5.37 20.13
N VAL A 90 -22.21 -4.60 19.09
CA VAL A 90 -23.49 -3.89 19.02
C VAL A 90 -24.55 -4.85 18.49
N PRO A 91 -25.54 -5.28 19.29
CA PRO A 91 -26.62 -6.16 18.82
C PRO A 91 -27.41 -5.47 17.70
N SER A 92 -27.90 -6.25 16.72
CA SER A 92 -28.69 -5.70 15.59
C SER A 92 -29.89 -4.84 16.04
N VAL A 93 -30.40 -5.11 17.24
CA VAL A 93 -31.56 -4.42 17.84
C VAL A 93 -31.27 -2.94 18.15
N GLU A 94 -30.03 -2.56 18.45
CA GLU A 94 -29.66 -1.16 18.69
C GLU A 94 -29.70 -0.32 17.40
N TRP A 95 -29.46 -0.94 16.25
CA TRP A 95 -29.49 -0.27 14.95
C TRP A 95 -30.89 0.22 14.56
N TYR A 96 -31.92 -0.55 14.88
CA TYR A 96 -33.31 -0.20 14.55
C TYR A 96 -33.78 1.09 15.24
N LYS A 97 -33.20 1.44 16.40
CA LYS A 97 -33.55 2.68 17.12
C LYS A 97 -33.06 3.93 16.39
N HIS A 98 -31.91 3.84 15.71
CA HIS A 98 -31.33 4.98 15.02
C HIS A 98 -31.81 5.15 13.57
N LEU A 99 -32.26 4.06 12.93
CA LEU A 99 -32.80 4.09 11.57
C LEU A 99 -34.26 4.57 11.52
N ASN A 100 -35.05 4.27 12.56
CA ASN A 100 -36.47 4.65 12.59
C ASN A 100 -36.71 6.04 13.20
N ALA A 101 -35.69 6.69 13.78
CA ALA A 101 -35.82 8.03 14.36
C ALA A 101 -35.93 9.15 13.31
N THR A 102 -35.64 8.86 12.04
CA THR A 102 -35.72 9.84 10.93
C THR A 102 -37.04 9.84 10.17
N ASP A 103 -37.95 8.89 10.43
CA ASP A 103 -39.19 8.74 9.66
C ASP A 103 -40.45 9.29 10.38
N SER A 104 -40.28 10.01 11.49
CA SER A 104 -41.38 10.66 12.22
C SER A 104 -41.17 12.17 12.37
N SER A 105 -41.07 12.88 11.24
CA SER A 105 -41.26 14.35 11.14
C SER A 105 -42.26 14.67 10.05
#